data_AF-A0A931K3G4-F1
#
_entry.id   AF-A0A931K3G4-F1
#
_cell.length_a   1.000
_cell.length_b   1.000
_cell.length_c   1.000
_cell.angle_alpha   90.00
_cell.angle_beta   90.00
_cell.angle_gamma   90.00
#
_symmetry.space_group_name_H-M   'P 1'
#
loop_
_entity.id
_entity.type
_entity.pdbx_description
1 polymer ?
#
loop_
_entity_poly.entity_id
_entity_poly.type
_entity_poly.pdbx_seq_one_letter_code
_entity_poly.pdbx_strand_id
1 'polypeptide(L)'
;MERANLDGPSVGRGASAGKGGRMPRVTGFLKNSARAEIGSMPAGPRTNSGDATFGDDDWRGGVTLVIAQMKPGDVLFMGWSAVYARKMEQRYGFMKGAAMEWQGIVSDVVAEVRARIGG
;
A
#
# COMPACT_ATOMS: atom_id res chain seq x y z
N MET A 1 -30.05 2.00 -13.50
CA MET A 1 -29.46 2.46 -12.23
C MET A 1 -29.26 1.24 -11.34
N GLU A 2 -28.12 0.57 -11.51
CA GLU A 2 -27.77 -0.64 -10.74
C GLU A 2 -27.17 -0.21 -9.41
N ARG A 3 -27.75 -0.69 -8.31
CA ARG A 3 -27.31 -0.39 -6.96
C ARG A 3 -25.97 -1.08 -6.75
N ALA A 4 -24.92 -0.30 -6.50
CA ALA A 4 -23.63 -0.82 -6.06
C ALA A 4 -23.89 -1.75 -4.86
N ASN A 5 -23.60 -3.03 -5.04
CA ASN A 5 -23.72 -4.03 -4.00
C ASN A 5 -22.83 -3.61 -2.81
N LEU A 6 -23.47 -3.21 -1.71
CA LEU A 6 -22.84 -2.77 -0.46
C LEU A 6 -22.63 -3.94 0.52
N ASP A 7 -22.82 -5.19 0.07
CA ASP A 7 -22.48 -6.36 0.87
C ASP A 7 -20.99 -6.34 1.20
N GLY A 8 -20.72 -6.27 2.50
CA GLY A 8 -19.43 -5.92 3.06
C GLY A 8 -18.27 -6.83 2.59
N PRO A 9 -17.04 -6.30 2.52
CA PRO A 9 -15.90 -7.05 1.99
C PRO A 9 -15.57 -8.26 2.88
N SER A 10 -15.60 -9.42 2.24
CA SER A 10 -15.04 -10.69 2.72
C SER A 10 -13.62 -10.47 3.25
N VAL A 11 -13.44 -10.70 4.55
CA VAL A 11 -12.14 -11.01 5.14
C VAL A 11 -11.76 -12.41 4.64
N GLY A 12 -11.17 -12.48 3.45
CA GLY A 12 -10.80 -13.75 2.83
C GLY A 12 -9.89 -14.57 3.74
N ARG A 13 -10.42 -15.64 4.32
CA ARG A 13 -9.66 -16.72 4.93
C ARG A 13 -9.22 -17.66 3.80
N GLY A 14 -8.03 -17.41 3.24
CA GLY A 14 -7.34 -18.25 2.23
C GLY A 14 -7.69 -17.89 0.77
N ALA A 15 -6.80 -17.86 -0.22
CA ALA A 15 -5.48 -18.49 -0.36
C ALA A 15 -4.38 -17.45 -0.64
N SER A 16 -3.16 -17.75 -0.19
CA SER A 16 -2.03 -16.83 -0.03
C SER A 16 -2.28 -15.77 1.05
N ALA A 17 -2.42 -16.24 2.29
CA ALA A 17 -2.18 -15.44 3.49
C ALA A 17 -0.70 -15.02 3.51
N GLY A 18 -0.33 -14.09 2.62
CA GLY A 18 0.99 -13.50 2.60
C GLY A 18 1.19 -12.80 3.93
N LYS A 19 2.22 -13.20 4.68
CA LYS A 19 2.72 -12.44 5.81
C LYS A 19 2.72 -10.95 5.45
N GLY A 20 1.90 -10.14 6.11
CA GLY A 20 2.01 -8.68 6.02
C GLY A 20 0.73 -7.91 5.72
N GLY A 21 0.43 -7.00 6.64
CA GLY A 21 -0.41 -5.81 6.45
C GLY A 21 -1.90 -6.01 6.68
N ARG A 22 -2.57 -4.97 7.20
CA ARG A 22 -4.04 -4.93 7.37
C ARG A 22 -4.77 -4.38 6.14
N MET A 23 -4.05 -4.12 5.04
CA MET A 23 -4.62 -3.47 3.86
C MET A 23 -5.52 -4.43 3.07
N PRO A 24 -6.77 -4.04 2.74
CA PRO A 24 -7.64 -4.85 1.89
C PRO A 24 -7.05 -5.06 0.49
N ARG A 25 -7.04 -6.30 0.01
CA ARG A 25 -6.51 -6.68 -1.32
C ARG A 25 -7.58 -6.76 -2.42
N VAL A 26 -8.85 -6.96 -2.04
CA VAL A 26 -9.93 -7.34 -2.98
C VAL A 26 -10.29 -6.24 -3.99
N THR A 27 -10.06 -4.95 -3.68
CA THR A 27 -10.38 -3.89 -4.66
C THR A 27 -9.26 -3.52 -5.61
N GLY A 28 -8.04 -4.08 -5.47
CA GLY A 28 -6.85 -3.88 -6.34
C GLY A 28 -6.35 -2.43 -6.43
N PHE A 29 -7.23 -1.54 -6.88
CA PHE A 29 -7.05 -0.10 -6.99
C PHE A 29 -6.63 0.58 -5.69
N LEU A 30 -7.09 0.15 -4.51
CA LEU A 30 -6.62 0.78 -3.25
C LEU A 30 -5.09 0.67 -3.17
N LYS A 31 -4.56 -0.55 -3.23
CA LYS A 31 -3.12 -0.79 -3.22
C LYS A 31 -2.42 -0.05 -4.35
N ASN A 32 -2.96 -0.11 -5.56
CA ASN A 32 -2.36 0.46 -6.76
C ASN A 32 -2.54 1.98 -6.91
N SER A 33 -3.33 2.59 -6.04
CA SER A 33 -3.40 4.04 -5.87
C SER A 33 -2.32 4.60 -4.96
N ALA A 34 -1.45 3.74 -4.41
CA ALA A 34 -0.29 4.19 -3.63
C ALA A 34 0.63 5.01 -4.53
N ARG A 35 1.04 6.17 -4.03
CA ARG A 35 1.95 7.11 -4.70
C ARG A 35 2.95 7.65 -3.71
N ALA A 36 4.12 8.00 -4.23
CA ALA A 36 5.18 8.63 -3.46
C ALA A 36 5.77 9.80 -4.25
N GLU A 37 6.16 10.85 -3.55
CA GLU A 37 6.85 12.02 -4.09
C GLU A 37 7.84 12.58 -3.05
N ILE A 38 8.90 13.24 -3.51
CA ILE A 38 9.88 13.92 -2.64
C ILE A 38 9.49 15.40 -2.54
N GLY A 39 9.35 15.91 -1.31
CA GLY A 39 9.13 17.34 -1.07
C GLY A 39 7.70 17.85 -1.30
N SER A 40 6.79 17.05 -1.88
CA SER A 40 5.40 17.42 -2.15
C SER A 40 4.42 16.28 -1.87
N MET A 41 3.15 16.64 -1.61
CA MET A 41 2.08 15.66 -1.44
C MET A 41 1.74 15.01 -2.78
N PRO A 42 1.77 13.67 -2.90
CA PRO A 42 1.50 13.00 -4.15
C PRO A 42 0.03 13.15 -4.58
N ALA A 43 -0.17 13.35 -5.88
CA ALA A 43 -1.49 13.38 -6.50
C ALA A 43 -1.74 12.14 -7.38
N GLY A 44 -3.00 11.84 -7.65
CA GLY A 44 -3.34 10.73 -8.53
C GLY A 44 -4.84 10.52 -8.74
N PRO A 45 -5.21 9.56 -9.60
CA PRO A 45 -6.61 9.21 -9.84
C PRO A 45 -7.31 8.79 -8.54
N ARG A 46 -8.52 9.31 -8.32
CA ARG A 46 -9.31 9.04 -7.11
C ARG A 46 -10.25 7.84 -7.26
N THR A 47 -10.50 7.43 -8.49
CA THR A 47 -11.41 6.34 -8.87
C THR A 47 -10.74 5.47 -9.93
N ASN A 48 -11.11 4.20 -9.96
CA ASN A 48 -10.81 3.36 -11.12
C ASN A 48 -11.76 3.74 -12.26
N SER A 49 -11.24 3.88 -13.48
CA SER A 49 -12.03 4.10 -14.70
C SER A 49 -12.91 2.91 -15.09
N GLY A 50 -12.82 1.79 -14.37
CA GLY A 50 -13.64 0.59 -14.59
C GLY A 50 -12.94 -0.47 -15.43
N ASP A 51 -12.14 -0.03 -16.41
CA ASP A 51 -11.40 -0.91 -17.33
C ASP A 51 -9.97 -1.22 -16.85
N ALA A 52 -9.48 -0.50 -15.83
CA ALA A 52 -8.12 -0.70 -15.35
C ALA A 52 -8.03 -1.99 -14.52
N THR A 53 -7.21 -2.91 -15.02
CA THR A 53 -6.75 -4.10 -14.29
C THR A 53 -5.43 -3.75 -13.61
N PHE A 54 -5.25 -4.18 -12.37
CA PHE A 54 -4.02 -3.94 -11.64
C PHE A 54 -3.41 -5.23 -11.12
N GLY A 55 -2.13 -5.43 -11.39
CA GLY A 55 -1.31 -6.47 -10.82
C GLY A 55 -1.05 -6.25 -9.33
N ASP A 56 -0.53 -7.30 -8.68
CA ASP A 56 -0.26 -7.26 -7.25
C ASP A 56 0.92 -6.36 -6.86
N ASP A 57 1.80 -6.06 -7.81
CA ASP A 57 3.04 -5.31 -7.58
C ASP A 57 3.11 -3.98 -8.34
N ASP A 58 2.06 -3.59 -9.07
CA ASP A 58 2.07 -2.38 -9.91
C ASP A 58 2.35 -1.10 -9.11
N TRP A 59 1.88 -1.07 -7.85
CA TRP A 59 2.16 0.03 -6.92
C TRP A 59 3.66 0.23 -6.63
N ARG A 60 4.47 -0.84 -6.71
CA ARG A 60 5.88 -0.80 -6.30
C ARG A 60 6.72 0.03 -7.24
N GLY A 61 6.50 -0.08 -8.55
CA GLY A 61 7.36 0.54 -9.56
C GLY A 61 7.56 2.04 -9.35
N GLY A 62 6.45 2.78 -9.14
CA GLY A 62 6.50 4.22 -8.90
C GLY A 62 7.15 4.59 -7.57
N VAL A 63 6.86 3.83 -6.50
CA VAL A 63 7.39 4.08 -5.16
C VAL A 63 8.89 3.80 -5.09
N THR A 64 9.32 2.65 -5.63
CA THR A 64 10.73 2.23 -5.64
C THR A 64 11.59 3.24 -6.39
N LEU A 65 11.11 3.76 -7.52
CA LEU A 65 11.85 4.76 -8.29
C LEU A 65 12.03 6.08 -7.52
N VAL A 66 11.03 6.50 -6.74
CA VAL A 66 11.12 7.70 -5.91
C VAL A 66 12.10 7.48 -4.76
N ILE A 67 12.01 6.35 -4.07
CA ILE A 67 12.96 5.99 -3.00
C ILE A 67 14.40 5.94 -3.53
N ALA A 68 14.61 5.37 -4.72
CA ALA A 68 15.94 5.29 -5.34
C ALA A 68 16.55 6.68 -5.65
N GLN A 69 15.73 7.72 -5.79
CA GLN A 69 16.19 9.09 -6.04
C GLN A 69 16.41 9.91 -4.77
N MET A 70 16.00 9.40 -3.60
CA MET A 70 16.09 10.13 -2.34
C MET A 70 17.54 10.39 -1.94
N LYS A 71 17.79 11.61 -1.47
CA LYS A 71 19.06 12.03 -0.87
C LYS A 71 18.91 12.20 0.64
N PRO A 72 20.02 12.15 1.41
CA PRO A 72 19.99 12.48 2.82
C PRO A 72 19.39 13.87 3.06
N GLY A 73 18.40 13.95 3.94
CA GLY A 73 17.68 15.20 4.23
C GLY A 73 16.37 15.38 3.45
N ASP A 74 16.10 14.56 2.43
CA ASP A 74 14.83 14.61 1.70
C ASP A 74 13.67 14.07 2.56
N VAL A 75 12.49 14.66 2.36
CA VAL A 75 11.24 14.21 2.97
C VAL A 75 10.41 13.46 1.92
N LEU A 76 10.16 12.17 2.17
CA LEU A 76 9.26 11.35 1.37
C LEU A 76 7.82 11.55 1.83
N PHE A 77 6.95 11.92 0.89
CA PHE A 77 5.52 11.85 1.09
C PHE A 77 4.99 10.61 0.38
N MET A 78 4.18 9.84 1.09
CA MET A 78 3.52 8.65 0.55
C MET A 78 2.05 8.63 0.96
N GLY A 79 1.18 8.20 0.05
CA GLY A 79 -0.24 8.10 0.35
C GLY A 79 -1.01 7.35 -0.71
N TRP A 80 -2.33 7.30 -0.53
CA TRP A 80 -3.27 6.65 -1.44
C TRP A 80 -4.25 7.67 -2.00
N SER A 81 -4.38 7.73 -3.32
CA SER A 81 -5.29 8.68 -3.96
C SER A 81 -6.74 8.19 -4.01
N ALA A 82 -7.00 6.89 -3.80
CA ALA A 82 -8.35 6.32 -3.88
C ALA A 82 -9.33 7.02 -2.91
N VAL A 83 -10.52 7.40 -3.41
CA VAL A 83 -11.53 8.15 -2.65
C VAL A 83 -11.98 7.43 -1.37
N TYR A 84 -11.96 6.10 -1.38
CA TYR A 84 -12.37 5.25 -0.26
C TYR A 84 -11.20 4.85 0.65
N ALA A 85 -9.96 5.29 0.38
CA ALA A 85 -8.78 4.95 1.18
C ALA A 85 -8.96 5.34 2.64
N ARG A 86 -9.48 6.54 2.91
CA ARG A 86 -9.75 7.01 4.29
C ARG A 86 -10.76 6.14 5.03
N LYS A 87 -11.82 5.70 4.35
CA LYS A 87 -12.83 4.80 4.94
C LYS A 87 -12.22 3.44 5.26
N MET A 88 -11.37 2.92 4.39
CA MET A 88 -10.66 1.66 4.63
C MET A 88 -9.63 1.79 5.74
N GLU A 89 -8.94 2.93 5.84
CA GLU A 89 -7.98 3.19 6.91
C GLU A 89 -8.68 3.26 8.28
N GLN A 90 -9.85 3.89 8.37
CA GLN A 90 -10.63 3.89 9.61
C GLN A 90 -11.09 2.48 10.02
N ARG A 91 -11.39 1.61 9.05
CA ARG A 91 -11.89 0.26 9.30
C ARG A 91 -10.77 -0.73 9.64
N TYR A 92 -9.63 -0.64 8.96
CA TYR A 92 -8.57 -1.64 9.02
C TYR A 92 -7.26 -1.12 9.63
N GLY A 93 -7.07 0.19 9.74
CA GLY A 93 -5.87 0.82 10.28
C GLY A 93 -4.60 0.32 9.61
N PHE A 94 -4.61 0.21 8.27
CA PHE A 94 -3.54 -0.47 7.54
C PHE A 94 -2.27 0.38 7.45
N MET A 95 -2.41 1.69 7.30
CA MET A 95 -1.30 2.64 7.35
C MET A 95 -0.91 2.91 8.80
N LYS A 96 -1.88 3.27 9.67
CA LYS A 96 -1.59 3.59 11.07
C LYS A 96 -0.98 2.41 11.80
N GLY A 97 -1.48 1.19 11.56
CA GLY A 97 -0.90 -0.04 12.10
C GLY A 97 0.55 -0.23 11.67
N ALA A 98 0.84 -0.06 10.37
CA ALA A 98 2.20 -0.17 9.86
C ALA A 98 3.13 0.92 10.43
N ALA A 99 2.63 2.13 10.64
CA ALA A 99 3.40 3.22 11.25
C ALA A 99 3.74 2.94 12.72
N MET A 100 2.79 2.39 13.50
CA MET A 100 3.05 2.01 14.90
C MET A 100 4.06 0.86 15.01
N GLU A 101 4.01 -0.09 14.09
CA GLU A 101 4.90 -1.26 14.04
C GLU A 101 6.20 -1.01 13.26
N TRP A 102 6.52 0.24 12.92
CA TRP A 102 7.61 0.57 12.00
C TRP A 102 8.95 -0.06 12.40
N GLN A 103 9.31 0.04 13.68
CA GLN A 103 10.58 -0.50 14.18
C GLN A 103 10.65 -2.03 14.06
N GLY A 104 9.54 -2.73 14.29
CA GLY A 104 9.44 -4.18 14.10
C GLY A 104 9.62 -4.56 12.64
N ILE A 105 8.91 -3.87 11.73
CA ILE A 105 9.02 -4.10 10.28
C ILE A 105 10.46 -3.91 9.79
N VAL A 106 11.12 -2.82 10.21
CA VAL A 106 12.52 -2.57 9.84
C VAL A 106 13.44 -3.67 10.39
N SER A 107 13.24 -4.08 11.64
CA SER A 107 14.05 -5.13 12.27
C SER A 107 13.93 -6.46 11.55
N ASP A 108 12.70 -6.86 11.19
CA ASP A 108 12.42 -8.09 10.45
C ASP A 108 13.07 -8.08 9.05
N VAL A 109 12.95 -6.96 8.32
CA VAL A 109 13.57 -6.81 6.98
C VAL A 109 15.09 -6.84 7.08
N VAL A 110 15.69 -6.20 8.09
CA VAL A 110 17.14 -6.23 8.31
C VAL A 110 17.63 -7.64 8.63
N ALA A 111 16.91 -8.37 9.48
CA ALA A 111 17.23 -9.76 9.80
C ALA A 111 17.18 -10.65 8.55
N GLU A 112 16.15 -10.48 7.72
CA GLU A 112 16.00 -11.19 6.45
C GLU A 112 17.15 -10.88 5.47
N VAL A 113 17.50 -9.60 5.29
CA VAL A 113 18.61 -9.19 4.41
C VAL A 113 19.94 -9.75 4.91
N ARG A 114 20.20 -9.70 6.22
CA ARG A 114 21.42 -10.29 6.81
C ARG A 114 21.50 -11.80 6.57
N ALA A 115 20.40 -12.53 6.74
CA ALA A 115 20.36 -13.97 6.47
C ALA A 115 20.63 -14.31 5.00
N ARG A 116 20.23 -13.44 4.06
CA ARG A 116 20.47 -13.61 2.62
C ARG A 116 21.90 -13.26 2.20
N ILE A 117 22.59 -12.36 2.91
CA ILE A 117 23.96 -11.92 2.58
C ILE A 117 25.01 -12.77 3.31
N GLY A 118 24.70 -13.24 4.51
CA GLY A 118 25.63 -14.00 5.37
C GLY A 118 25.56 -15.53 5.22
N GLY A 119 24.67 -16.06 4.38
CA GLY A 119 24.63 -17.47 3.97
C GLY A 119 25.13 -17.61 2.53
#